data_AF-A0A933MIF5-F1
#
_entry.id   AF-A0A933MIF5-F1
#
_cell.length_a   1.000
_cell.length_b   1.000
_cell.length_c   1.000
_cell.angle_alpha   90.00
_cell.angle_beta   90.00
_cell.angle_gamma   90.00
#
_symmetry.space_group_name_H-M   'P 1'
#
loop_
_entity.id
_entity.type
_entity.pdbx_description
1 polymer ?
#
loop_
_entity_poly.entity_id
_entity_poly.type
_entity_poly.pdbx_seq_one_letter_code
_entity_poly.pdbx_strand_id
1 'polypeptide(L)'
;MSTYKREKLLFYPAKFNLYESIFEHLDLSILKEQSYKTGRRPFCRQAICRALVYKNLKAIKTLSELTFELSTNLGIGYVLGFDKQPPSRHRFEEFLHRTPNQLLQQIRKAQIKTLVELGIISGEYLSIDSTPVVAWVKQNNPKMFVEGKFDKTKFPQGDPDARLGFMAIKRKPNHSKERQLEIFDASSDKDKTVKEVIFFWGYRNHVIFDAMSELPVFEKTFPANVSDCTVTIPAFKELRKYFKLKNPKGVLADAAHDSVSIRKYIRCSLKAKDFIPINPRAKKPNIKLTSCNIRICLAGLEMYPWGRFKEGDRIRRKFVCPITHLKGFASKYNHQCPINHPRFPKGGCYACTRVDKSYRQSAIDPQSEHFKKIYKMQSGSERGFSRLLNFYMQRPVLTGLAAVSNHCTLAHISILAIAIAAVEAKQNSKFRYIRGLLKHLLQR
;
A
#
# COMPACT_ATOMS: atom_id res chain seq x y z
N MET A 1 20.80 4.43 -40.07
CA MET A 1 19.75 3.41 -40.25
C MET A 1 20.01 2.71 -41.57
N SER A 2 20.05 1.37 -41.61
CA SER A 2 20.00 0.65 -42.89
C SER A 2 18.54 0.46 -43.28
N THR A 3 18.18 1.01 -44.44
CA THR A 3 16.87 0.94 -45.12
C THR A 3 16.30 -0.48 -45.20
N TYR A 4 17.17 -1.49 -45.22
CA TYR A 4 16.82 -2.90 -45.40
C TYR A 4 16.06 -3.56 -44.23
N LYS A 5 16.11 -2.99 -43.00
CA LYS A 5 15.39 -3.55 -41.83
C LYS A 5 13.97 -3.02 -41.66
N ARG A 6 13.61 -1.90 -42.30
CA ARG A 6 12.26 -1.31 -42.20
C ARG A 6 11.21 -2.11 -42.96
N GLU A 7 11.60 -2.80 -44.03
CA GLU A 7 10.68 -3.52 -44.91
C GLU A 7 10.04 -4.76 -44.28
N LYS A 8 10.69 -5.41 -43.29
CA LYS A 8 10.09 -6.56 -42.58
C LYS A 8 9.02 -6.20 -41.54
N LEU A 9 8.91 -4.93 -41.15
CA LEU A 9 7.85 -4.45 -40.24
C LEU A 9 6.54 -4.11 -40.95
N LEU A 10 6.53 -4.07 -42.29
CA LEU A 10 5.35 -3.73 -43.11
C LEU A 10 4.18 -4.71 -42.95
N PHE A 11 4.38 -5.90 -42.39
CA PHE A 11 3.36 -6.95 -42.32
C PHE A 11 2.53 -6.98 -41.01
N TYR A 12 2.79 -6.12 -40.01
CA TYR A 12 2.08 -6.15 -38.71
C TYR A 12 1.82 -4.76 -38.05
N PRO A 13 1.35 -3.73 -38.78
CA PRO A 13 1.37 -2.34 -38.29
C PRO A 13 0.51 -2.05 -37.04
N ALA A 14 -0.75 -2.51 -37.00
CA ALA A 14 -1.70 -2.06 -35.95
C ALA A 14 -1.31 -2.49 -34.52
N LYS A 15 -0.77 -3.71 -34.34
CA LYS A 15 -0.34 -4.20 -33.02
C LYS A 15 0.91 -3.50 -32.49
N PHE A 16 1.79 -3.02 -33.38
CA PHE A 16 3.04 -2.35 -33.00
C PHE A 16 2.80 -0.88 -32.67
N ASN A 17 1.96 -0.19 -33.45
CA ASN A 17 1.56 1.21 -33.20
C ASN A 17 0.99 1.43 -31.79
N LEU A 18 0.25 0.45 -31.27
CA LEU A 18 -0.30 0.49 -29.91
C LEU A 18 0.79 0.60 -28.82
N TYR A 19 1.81 -0.25 -28.89
CA TYR A 19 2.86 -0.28 -27.88
C TYR A 19 3.83 0.89 -28.05
N GLU A 20 4.12 1.27 -29.29
CA GLU A 20 4.89 2.47 -29.60
C GLU A 20 4.25 3.72 -28.98
N SER A 21 2.95 3.93 -29.17
CA SER A 21 2.23 5.04 -28.56
C SER A 21 2.33 5.05 -27.02
N ILE A 22 2.28 3.89 -26.35
CA ILE A 22 2.47 3.83 -24.89
C ILE A 22 3.92 4.17 -24.50
N PHE A 23 4.91 3.70 -25.27
CA PHE A 23 6.32 3.88 -24.96
C PHE A 23 6.86 5.26 -25.33
N GLU A 24 6.24 5.97 -26.27
CA GLU A 24 6.54 7.38 -26.59
C GLU A 24 6.33 8.28 -25.38
N HIS A 25 5.33 7.97 -24.55
CA HIS A 25 5.02 8.72 -23.32
C HIS A 25 5.79 8.22 -22.08
N LEU A 26 6.77 7.33 -22.28
CA LEU A 26 7.61 6.80 -21.21
C LEU A 26 9.04 7.32 -21.35
N ASP A 27 9.35 8.43 -20.65
CA ASP A 27 10.71 8.94 -20.59
C ASP A 27 11.61 8.01 -19.76
N LEU A 28 12.52 7.32 -20.45
CA LEU A 28 13.49 6.39 -19.87
C LEU A 28 14.92 6.92 -19.94
N SER A 29 15.12 8.20 -20.27
CA SER A 29 16.45 8.82 -20.43
C SER A 29 17.34 8.68 -19.20
N ILE A 30 16.73 8.62 -18.01
CA ILE A 30 17.43 8.41 -16.74
C ILE A 30 18.09 7.03 -16.61
N LEU A 31 17.61 6.03 -17.35
CA LEU A 31 18.20 4.69 -17.39
C LEU A 31 19.40 4.67 -18.35
N LYS A 32 20.47 5.36 -17.95
CA LYS A 32 21.73 5.40 -18.70
C LYS A 32 22.37 4.02 -18.79
N GLU A 33 22.95 3.73 -19.94
CA GLU A 33 23.71 2.50 -20.12
C GLU A 33 24.93 2.47 -19.19
N GLN A 34 25.26 1.28 -18.71
CA GLN A 34 26.49 1.07 -17.97
C GLN A 34 27.59 0.80 -19.00
N SER A 35 28.58 1.69 -19.08
CA SER A 35 29.76 1.50 -19.93
C SER A 35 30.67 0.45 -19.29
N TYR A 36 30.85 -0.69 -19.97
CA TYR A 36 31.76 -1.73 -19.51
C TYR A 36 33.03 -1.73 -20.37
N LYS A 37 34.19 -1.84 -19.71
CA LYS A 37 35.51 -1.88 -20.37
C LYS A 37 35.81 -3.23 -21.03
N THR A 38 35.20 -4.33 -20.56
CA THR A 38 35.43 -5.70 -21.05
C THR A 38 34.13 -6.52 -21.04
N GLY A 39 34.08 -7.58 -21.85
CA GLY A 39 32.96 -8.54 -21.91
C GLY A 39 31.88 -8.23 -22.95
N ARG A 40 30.84 -9.08 -23.00
CA ARG A 40 29.70 -8.93 -23.93
C ARG A 40 28.93 -7.66 -23.58
N ARG A 41 28.71 -6.80 -24.58
CA ARG A 41 27.94 -5.55 -24.40
C ARG A 41 26.58 -5.86 -23.75
N PRO A 42 26.20 -5.12 -22.70
CA PRO A 42 24.93 -5.32 -22.04
C PRO A 42 23.76 -4.97 -22.97
N PHE A 43 22.60 -5.54 -22.71
CA PHE A 43 21.35 -5.10 -23.32
C PHE A 43 21.02 -3.68 -22.89
N CYS A 44 20.40 -2.92 -23.80
CA CYS A 44 19.92 -1.58 -23.51
C CYS A 44 18.94 -1.61 -22.32
N ARG A 45 19.23 -0.78 -21.29
CA ARG A 45 18.41 -0.73 -20.07
C ARG A 45 17.01 -0.18 -20.32
N GLN A 46 16.89 0.76 -21.25
CA GLN A 46 15.58 1.29 -21.66
C GLN A 46 14.74 0.19 -22.31
N ALA A 47 15.34 -0.64 -23.18
CA ALA A 47 14.67 -1.77 -23.81
C ALA A 47 14.23 -2.82 -22.79
N ILE A 48 15.07 -3.15 -21.79
CA ILE A 48 14.68 -4.02 -20.68
C ILE A 48 13.49 -3.43 -19.91
N CYS A 49 13.50 -2.13 -19.61
CA CYS A 49 12.40 -1.48 -18.91
C CYS A 49 11.11 -1.51 -19.73
N ARG A 50 11.16 -1.19 -21.03
CA ARG A 50 9.99 -1.32 -21.94
C ARG A 50 9.48 -2.74 -21.98
N ALA A 51 10.35 -3.75 -22.02
CA ALA A 51 9.97 -5.16 -22.03
C ALA A 51 9.26 -5.59 -20.74
N LEU A 52 9.68 -5.08 -19.58
CA LEU A 52 9.01 -5.34 -18.31
C LEU A 52 7.66 -4.60 -18.20
N VAL A 53 7.54 -3.40 -18.80
CA VAL A 53 6.24 -2.74 -18.96
C VAL A 53 5.35 -3.55 -19.91
N TYR A 54 5.86 -3.99 -21.07
CA TYR A 54 5.16 -4.86 -22.02
C TYR A 54 4.64 -6.14 -21.36
N LYS A 55 5.46 -6.79 -20.52
CA LYS A 55 5.06 -7.94 -19.71
C LYS A 55 3.78 -7.65 -18.91
N ASN A 56 3.70 -6.48 -18.27
CA ASN A 56 2.51 -6.07 -17.53
C ASN A 56 1.33 -5.82 -18.48
N LEU A 57 1.53 -5.08 -19.57
CA LEU A 57 0.48 -4.78 -20.55
C LEU A 57 -0.14 -6.03 -21.18
N LYS A 58 0.66 -7.08 -21.41
CA LYS A 58 0.22 -8.38 -21.91
C LYS A 58 -0.29 -9.34 -20.83
N ALA A 59 -0.20 -8.96 -19.55
CA ALA A 59 -0.44 -9.86 -18.42
C ALA A 59 0.37 -11.17 -18.55
N ILE A 60 1.65 -11.06 -18.93
CA ILE A 60 2.59 -12.18 -18.90
C ILE A 60 3.01 -12.41 -17.44
N LYS A 61 2.93 -13.64 -16.95
CA LYS A 61 3.10 -13.95 -15.53
C LYS A 61 4.57 -13.96 -15.14
N THR A 62 5.39 -14.70 -15.88
CA THR A 62 6.78 -14.98 -15.49
C THR A 62 7.81 -14.33 -16.43
N LEU A 63 9.06 -14.18 -15.96
CA LEU A 63 10.16 -13.70 -16.80
C LEU A 63 10.59 -14.72 -17.86
N SER A 64 10.40 -16.01 -17.60
CA SER A 64 10.61 -17.07 -18.59
C SER A 64 9.61 -16.95 -19.75
N GLU A 65 8.33 -16.75 -19.45
CA GLU A 65 7.30 -16.51 -20.48
C GLU A 65 7.61 -15.25 -21.29
N LEU A 66 8.11 -14.18 -20.65
CA LEU A 66 8.54 -12.98 -21.37
C LEU A 66 9.70 -13.29 -22.34
N THR A 67 10.69 -14.08 -21.89
CA THR A 67 11.81 -14.49 -22.75
C THR A 67 11.31 -15.29 -23.95
N PHE A 68 10.38 -16.23 -23.71
CA PHE A 68 9.76 -17.04 -24.75
C PHE A 68 8.98 -16.16 -25.76
N GLU A 69 8.12 -15.26 -25.28
CA GLU A 69 7.36 -14.32 -26.10
C GLU A 69 8.27 -13.46 -26.99
N LEU A 70 9.38 -12.94 -26.45
CA LEU A 70 10.32 -12.14 -27.24
C LEU A 70 11.12 -12.98 -28.25
N SER A 71 11.24 -14.30 -28.03
CA SER A 71 11.89 -15.21 -28.97
C SER A 71 10.99 -15.64 -30.12
N THR A 72 9.68 -15.73 -29.87
CA THR A 72 8.68 -16.10 -30.89
C THR A 72 8.19 -14.88 -31.67
N ASN A 73 8.18 -13.70 -31.05
CA ASN A 73 7.74 -12.45 -31.66
C ASN A 73 8.90 -11.46 -31.76
N LEU A 74 9.74 -11.64 -32.78
CA LEU A 74 10.92 -10.77 -32.99
C LEU A 74 10.53 -9.32 -33.30
N GLY A 75 9.34 -9.10 -33.89
CA GLY A 75 8.83 -7.76 -34.19
C GLY A 75 8.60 -6.93 -32.93
N ILE A 76 8.01 -7.51 -31.88
CA ILE A 76 7.87 -6.79 -30.61
C ILE A 76 9.23 -6.55 -29.96
N GLY A 77 10.18 -7.49 -30.08
CA GLY A 77 11.55 -7.30 -29.62
C GLY A 77 12.18 -6.04 -30.21
N TYR A 78 11.99 -5.80 -31.50
CA TYR A 78 12.45 -4.60 -32.18
C TYR A 78 11.76 -3.33 -31.67
N VAL A 79 10.42 -3.33 -31.53
CA VAL A 79 9.64 -2.19 -30.98
C VAL A 79 10.10 -1.81 -29.58
N LEU A 80 10.48 -2.79 -28.76
CA LEU A 80 11.01 -2.55 -27.42
C LEU A 80 12.42 -1.95 -27.44
N GLY A 81 13.14 -2.05 -28.56
CA GLY A 81 14.49 -1.53 -28.76
C GLY A 81 15.59 -2.59 -28.64
N PHE A 82 15.27 -3.88 -28.85
CA PHE A 82 16.29 -4.91 -28.96
C PHE A 82 16.79 -5.04 -30.41
N ASP A 83 18.11 -4.99 -30.58
CA ASP A 83 18.80 -5.10 -31.86
C ASP A 83 19.31 -6.53 -32.18
N LYS A 84 19.19 -7.44 -31.20
CA LYS A 84 19.77 -8.79 -31.15
C LYS A 84 18.76 -9.82 -30.64
N GLN A 85 19.23 -11.04 -30.37
CA GLN A 85 18.48 -12.06 -29.64
C GLN A 85 17.87 -11.50 -28.35
N PRO A 86 16.68 -11.99 -27.94
CA PRO A 86 15.99 -11.50 -26.76
C PRO A 86 16.83 -11.71 -25.49
N PRO A 87 16.72 -10.83 -24.48
CA PRO A 87 17.39 -11.02 -23.20
C PRO A 87 16.93 -12.32 -22.54
N SER A 88 17.87 -13.04 -21.91
CA SER A 88 17.51 -14.18 -21.08
C SER A 88 16.78 -13.74 -19.81
N ARG A 89 16.04 -14.67 -19.19
CA ARG A 89 15.42 -14.50 -17.86
C ARG A 89 16.37 -13.82 -16.86
N HIS A 90 17.62 -14.28 -16.80
CA HIS A 90 18.61 -13.77 -15.86
C HIS A 90 18.90 -12.27 -16.06
N ARG A 91 18.87 -11.76 -17.29
CA ARG A 91 19.10 -10.34 -17.57
C ARG A 91 17.94 -9.46 -17.08
N PHE A 92 16.71 -9.96 -17.14
CA PHE A 92 15.56 -9.29 -16.52
C PHE A 92 15.66 -9.29 -14.99
N GLU A 93 16.00 -10.42 -14.39
CA GLU A 93 16.22 -10.52 -12.94
C GLU A 93 17.35 -9.57 -12.49
N GLU A 94 18.49 -9.58 -13.19
CA GLU A 94 19.61 -8.69 -12.90
C GLU A 94 19.19 -7.21 -12.93
N PHE A 95 18.39 -6.79 -13.92
CA PHE A 95 17.86 -5.44 -13.97
C PHE A 95 16.99 -5.11 -12.76
N LEU A 96 16.11 -6.03 -12.35
CA LEU A 96 15.23 -5.86 -11.20
C LEU A 96 16.01 -5.81 -9.88
N HIS A 97 17.08 -6.59 -9.73
CA HIS A 97 17.90 -6.58 -8.52
C HIS A 97 18.87 -5.39 -8.45
N ARG A 98 19.49 -5.02 -9.58
CA ARG A 98 20.59 -4.04 -9.60
C ARG A 98 20.18 -2.61 -9.89
N THR A 99 18.97 -2.37 -10.41
CA THR A 99 18.50 -1.00 -10.65
C THR A 99 18.13 -0.33 -9.33
N PRO A 100 18.74 0.81 -8.96
CA PRO A 100 18.30 1.57 -7.80
C PRO A 100 16.84 1.98 -7.98
N ASN A 101 15.97 1.64 -7.00
CA ASN A 101 14.54 1.91 -7.11
C ASN A 101 14.24 3.40 -7.32
N GLN A 102 15.10 4.31 -6.84
CA GLN A 102 14.93 5.74 -7.06
C GLN A 102 14.83 6.11 -8.55
N LEU A 103 15.51 5.40 -9.45
CA LEU A 103 15.44 5.68 -10.90
C LEU A 103 14.04 5.39 -11.45
N LEU A 104 13.44 4.25 -11.08
CA LEU A 104 12.08 3.90 -11.47
C LEU A 104 11.05 4.81 -10.79
N GLN A 105 11.29 5.21 -9.54
CA GLN A 105 10.45 6.20 -8.86
C GLN A 105 10.47 7.55 -9.57
N GLN A 106 11.59 7.96 -10.15
CA GLN A 106 11.67 9.21 -10.91
C GLN A 106 10.83 9.15 -12.20
N ILE A 107 10.90 8.03 -12.94
CA ILE A 107 10.04 7.79 -14.11
C ILE A 107 8.56 7.86 -13.70
N ARG A 108 8.17 7.13 -12.64
CA ARG A 108 6.80 7.15 -12.11
C ARG A 108 6.35 8.56 -11.72
N LYS A 109 7.22 9.33 -11.06
CA LYS A 109 6.93 10.70 -10.62
C LYS A 109 6.76 11.65 -11.81
N ALA A 110 7.55 11.49 -12.87
CA ALA A 110 7.38 12.26 -14.11
C ALA A 110 6.00 12.02 -14.73
N GLN A 111 5.55 10.76 -14.82
CA GLN A 111 4.22 10.43 -15.35
C GLN A 111 3.09 11.03 -14.51
N ILE A 112 3.20 11.00 -13.18
CA ILE A 112 2.21 11.64 -12.30
C ILE A 112 2.19 13.15 -12.54
N LYS A 113 3.35 13.79 -12.73
CA LYS A 113 3.43 15.22 -13.04
C LYS A 113 2.69 15.54 -14.34
N THR A 114 2.91 14.77 -15.40
CA THR A 114 2.18 14.90 -16.67
C THR A 114 0.67 14.77 -16.47
N LEU A 115 0.21 13.78 -15.70
CA LEU A 115 -1.22 13.57 -15.45
C LEU A 115 -1.86 14.66 -14.58
N VAL A 116 -1.08 15.34 -13.73
CA VAL A 116 -1.52 16.54 -12.99
C VAL A 116 -1.62 17.73 -13.94
N GLU A 117 -0.63 17.93 -14.82
CA GLU A 117 -0.64 19.00 -15.83
C GLU A 117 -1.80 18.85 -16.83
N LEU A 118 -2.14 17.61 -17.19
CA LEU A 118 -3.31 17.26 -18.02
C LEU A 118 -4.65 17.36 -17.26
N GLY A 119 -4.65 17.70 -15.97
CA GLY A 119 -5.87 17.86 -15.17
C GLY A 119 -6.59 16.56 -14.81
N ILE A 120 -5.97 15.39 -15.03
CA ILE A 120 -6.56 14.08 -14.74
C ILE A 120 -6.44 13.75 -13.24
N ILE A 121 -5.28 14.03 -12.65
CA ILE A 121 -5.03 13.85 -11.22
C ILE A 121 -5.34 15.15 -10.50
N SER A 122 -6.47 15.17 -9.79
CA SER A 122 -6.93 16.36 -9.07
C SER A 122 -6.19 16.58 -7.73
N GLY A 123 -5.88 15.48 -7.03
CA GLY A 123 -5.35 15.51 -5.67
C GLY A 123 -6.35 15.98 -4.61
N GLU A 124 -7.64 16.14 -4.94
CA GLU A 124 -8.63 16.67 -4.00
C GLU A 124 -8.96 15.69 -2.87
N TYR A 125 -9.10 14.42 -3.21
CA TYR A 125 -9.36 13.34 -2.25
C TYR A 125 -8.29 12.28 -2.40
N LEU A 126 -7.49 12.08 -1.36
CA LEU A 126 -6.38 11.13 -1.39
C LEU A 126 -6.70 9.95 -0.50
N SER A 127 -6.64 8.74 -1.06
CA SER A 127 -6.92 7.50 -0.35
C SER A 127 -5.65 6.69 -0.17
N ILE A 128 -5.27 6.40 1.07
CA ILE A 128 -4.12 5.55 1.39
C ILE A 128 -4.58 4.15 1.80
N ASP A 129 -3.93 3.16 1.22
CA ASP A 129 -4.15 1.75 1.54
C ASP A 129 -2.90 0.92 1.18
N SER A 130 -2.84 -0.33 1.61
CA SER A 130 -1.73 -1.23 1.29
C SER A 130 -2.22 -2.60 0.86
N THR A 131 -1.43 -3.23 -0.01
CA THR A 131 -1.74 -4.54 -0.55
C THR A 131 -0.62 -5.54 -0.29
N PRO A 132 -0.93 -6.80 0.05
CA PRO A 132 0.09 -7.81 0.29
C PRO A 132 0.81 -8.19 -1.01
N VAL A 133 2.12 -8.37 -0.93
CA VAL A 133 2.95 -8.94 -1.99
C VAL A 133 3.59 -10.20 -1.41
N VAL A 134 3.07 -11.36 -1.81
CA VAL A 134 3.40 -12.66 -1.23
C VAL A 134 4.73 -13.16 -1.83
N ALA A 135 5.70 -13.46 -0.97
CA ALA A 135 7.01 -13.94 -1.41
C ALA A 135 6.93 -15.37 -1.97
N TRP A 136 7.78 -15.67 -2.94
CA TRP A 136 7.91 -17.01 -3.52
C TRP A 136 8.76 -17.93 -2.65
N VAL A 137 8.22 -18.34 -1.50
CA VAL A 137 8.90 -19.19 -0.50
C VAL A 137 8.08 -20.43 -0.14
N LYS A 138 8.75 -21.53 0.23
CA LYS A 138 8.09 -22.80 0.60
C LYS A 138 7.10 -22.65 1.76
N GLN A 139 7.35 -21.71 2.68
CA GLN A 139 6.49 -21.38 3.82
C GLN A 139 5.15 -20.77 3.40
N ASN A 140 5.03 -20.23 2.19
CA ASN A 140 3.74 -19.75 1.70
C ASN A 140 2.95 -20.84 0.97
N ASN A 141 3.59 -21.95 0.59
CA ASN A 141 2.93 -23.05 -0.10
C ASN A 141 2.02 -23.83 0.89
N PRO A 142 0.69 -23.87 0.70
CA PRO A 142 -0.21 -24.56 1.62
C PRO A 142 -0.02 -26.08 1.59
N LYS A 143 0.51 -26.64 0.49
CA LYS A 143 0.76 -28.08 0.33
C LYS A 143 2.05 -28.55 1.02
N MET A 144 2.88 -27.63 1.50
CA MET A 144 4.14 -27.96 2.17
C MET A 144 3.98 -27.89 3.68
N PHE A 145 4.33 -28.99 4.35
CA PHE A 145 4.56 -29.02 5.78
C PHE A 145 5.92 -28.39 6.07
N VAL A 146 5.92 -27.37 6.94
CA VAL A 146 7.14 -26.72 7.43
C VAL A 146 6.91 -26.50 8.92
N GLU A 147 7.74 -27.09 9.76
CA GLU A 147 7.68 -26.87 11.20
C GLU A 147 7.92 -25.39 11.51
N GLY A 148 7.12 -24.79 12.39
CA GLY A 148 7.23 -23.36 12.72
C GLY A 148 7.02 -22.44 11.50
N LYS A 149 6.20 -22.84 10.53
CA LYS A 149 5.94 -22.13 9.25
C LYS A 149 5.75 -20.62 9.35
N PHE A 150 5.13 -20.14 10.43
CA PHE A 150 4.84 -18.73 10.70
C PHE A 150 5.49 -18.24 12.00
N ASP A 151 6.61 -18.83 12.39
CA ASP A 151 7.47 -18.31 13.45
C ASP A 151 8.20 -17.06 12.95
N LYS A 152 7.83 -15.90 13.51
CA LYS A 152 8.42 -14.60 13.16
C LYS A 152 9.92 -14.50 13.40
N THR A 153 10.53 -15.44 14.12
CA THR A 153 11.98 -15.49 14.40
C THR A 153 12.75 -16.32 13.37
N LYS A 154 12.08 -17.17 12.59
CA LYS A 154 12.68 -18.05 11.60
C LYS A 154 12.41 -17.55 10.18
N PHE A 155 13.28 -16.66 9.68
CA PHE A 155 13.12 -16.09 8.34
C PHE A 155 13.29 -17.13 7.23
N PRO A 156 12.54 -17.02 6.12
CA PRO A 156 12.61 -18.00 5.04
C PRO A 156 13.92 -17.86 4.26
N GLN A 157 14.70 -18.95 4.16
CA GLN A 157 15.97 -18.98 3.42
C GLN A 157 15.84 -18.53 1.95
N GLY A 158 14.71 -18.84 1.29
CA GLY A 158 14.47 -18.46 -0.10
C GLY A 158 14.24 -16.96 -0.30
N ASP A 159 13.92 -16.21 0.76
CA ASP A 159 13.80 -14.76 0.72
C ASP A 159 14.09 -14.13 2.10
N PRO A 160 15.38 -13.89 2.43
CA PRO A 160 15.78 -13.38 3.76
C PRO A 160 15.21 -12.00 4.13
N ASP A 161 14.78 -11.21 3.13
CA ASP A 161 14.19 -9.89 3.32
C ASP A 161 12.69 -9.95 3.65
N ALA A 162 12.02 -11.08 3.34
CA ALA A 162 10.61 -11.26 3.61
C ALA A 162 10.32 -11.23 5.12
N ARG A 163 9.21 -10.62 5.51
CA ARG A 163 8.73 -10.61 6.90
C ARG A 163 7.31 -11.15 6.99
N LEU A 164 6.97 -11.64 8.16
CA LEU A 164 5.65 -12.19 8.43
C LEU A 164 4.62 -11.06 8.48
N GLY A 165 3.59 -11.17 7.66
CA GLY A 165 2.42 -10.30 7.64
C GLY A 165 1.13 -11.11 7.73
N PHE A 166 0.01 -10.39 7.73
CA PHE A 166 -1.32 -10.99 7.68
C PHE A 166 -2.23 -10.22 6.72
N MET A 167 -3.21 -10.92 6.17
CA MET A 167 -4.28 -10.36 5.34
C MET A 167 -5.61 -10.99 5.73
N ALA A 168 -6.70 -10.23 5.61
CA ALA A 168 -8.04 -10.74 5.80
C ALA A 168 -8.63 -11.10 4.44
N ILE A 169 -9.10 -12.33 4.28
CA ILE A 169 -9.69 -12.84 3.05
C ILE A 169 -11.16 -13.17 3.31
N LYS A 170 -12.00 -12.90 2.30
CA LYS A 170 -13.42 -13.27 2.31
C LYS A 170 -13.56 -14.58 1.54
N ARG A 171 -13.86 -15.69 2.24
CA ARG A 171 -14.15 -16.98 1.57
C ARG A 171 -15.60 -17.01 1.08
N LYS A 172 -15.82 -17.56 -0.12
CA LYS A 172 -17.13 -18.10 -0.53
C LYS A 172 -17.22 -19.57 -0.04
N PRO A 173 -18.35 -20.02 0.50
CA PRO A 173 -18.46 -21.31 1.18
C PRO A 173 -18.31 -22.56 0.27
N ASN A 174 -18.37 -22.43 -1.06
CA ASN A 174 -18.54 -23.59 -1.96
C ASN A 174 -17.38 -23.89 -2.93
N HIS A 175 -16.18 -23.31 -2.75
CA HIS A 175 -15.02 -23.65 -3.61
C HIS A 175 -13.99 -24.52 -2.87
N SER A 176 -13.68 -25.66 -3.48
CA SER A 176 -12.80 -26.73 -3.00
C SER A 176 -11.33 -26.29 -2.88
N LYS A 177 -10.54 -27.12 -2.21
CA LYS A 177 -9.21 -26.89 -1.59
C LYS A 177 -8.05 -26.46 -2.52
N GLU A 178 -8.26 -26.17 -3.79
CA GLU A 178 -7.25 -25.52 -4.62
C GLU A 178 -7.53 -24.04 -4.78
N ARG A 179 -6.52 -23.21 -4.47
CA ARG A 179 -6.20 -21.88 -5.04
C ARG A 179 -6.08 -20.80 -3.99
N GLN A 180 -4.88 -20.70 -3.42
CA GLN A 180 -4.35 -19.36 -3.12
C GLN A 180 -4.36 -18.44 -4.37
N LEU A 181 -4.42 -19.00 -5.58
CA LEU A 181 -4.56 -18.26 -6.85
C LEU A 181 -5.89 -17.49 -6.98
N GLU A 182 -6.94 -17.82 -6.21
CA GLU A 182 -8.26 -17.15 -6.25
C GLU A 182 -8.45 -16.11 -5.12
N ILE A 183 -7.39 -15.82 -4.35
CA ILE A 183 -7.45 -14.91 -3.19
C ILE A 183 -7.82 -13.45 -3.58
N PHE A 184 -7.76 -13.10 -4.86
CA PHE A 184 -8.00 -11.74 -5.33
C PHE A 184 -9.13 -11.59 -6.37
N ASP A 185 -9.77 -12.69 -6.80
CA ASP A 185 -10.95 -12.65 -7.67
C ASP A 185 -12.22 -12.69 -6.80
N ALA A 186 -12.51 -11.57 -6.14
CA ALA A 186 -13.78 -11.38 -5.45
C ALA A 186 -14.80 -10.72 -6.39
N SER A 187 -15.40 -11.51 -7.28
CA SER A 187 -16.65 -11.11 -7.92
C SER A 187 -17.76 -11.11 -6.88
N SER A 188 -18.39 -9.93 -6.78
CA SER A 188 -19.46 -9.55 -5.87
C SER A 188 -20.64 -10.52 -5.94
N ASP A 189 -20.79 -11.33 -4.90
CA ASP A 189 -22.06 -11.97 -4.59
C ASP A 189 -22.33 -11.88 -3.08
N LYS A 190 -23.59 -11.63 -2.71
CA LYS A 190 -23.99 -11.03 -1.43
C LYS A 190 -24.19 -12.01 -0.28
N ASP A 191 -23.80 -13.28 -0.42
CA ASP A 191 -24.04 -14.28 0.62
C ASP A 191 -22.85 -14.55 1.55
N LYS A 192 -23.12 -14.36 2.84
CA LYS A 192 -22.38 -14.73 4.06
C LYS A 192 -20.90 -15.10 3.86
N THR A 193 -20.05 -14.11 3.62
CA THR A 193 -18.59 -14.28 3.60
C THR A 193 -18.01 -14.34 5.02
N VAL A 194 -17.37 -15.44 5.41
CA VAL A 194 -16.56 -15.50 6.63
C VAL A 194 -15.22 -14.81 6.38
N LYS A 195 -14.85 -13.86 7.25
CA LYS A 195 -13.53 -13.21 7.21
C LYS A 195 -12.51 -14.12 7.90
N GLU A 196 -11.56 -14.63 7.15
CA GLU A 196 -10.44 -15.42 7.67
C GLU A 196 -9.15 -14.61 7.61
N VAL A 197 -8.34 -14.68 8.67
CA VAL A 197 -7.03 -14.05 8.71
C VAL A 197 -5.99 -15.08 8.26
N ILE A 198 -5.26 -14.78 7.19
CA ILE A 198 -4.19 -15.62 6.67
C ILE A 198 -2.85 -14.92 6.90
N PHE A 199 -1.89 -15.68 7.45
CA PHE A 199 -0.50 -15.25 7.58
C PHE A 199 0.27 -15.55 6.30
N PHE A 200 1.20 -14.67 5.95
CA PHE A 200 2.08 -14.85 4.79
C PHE A 200 3.45 -14.25 5.05
N TRP A 201 4.48 -14.82 4.43
CA TRP A 201 5.79 -14.19 4.32
C TRP A 201 5.83 -13.30 3.08
N GLY A 202 6.31 -12.08 3.24
CA GLY A 202 6.58 -11.21 2.09
C GLY A 202 6.63 -9.74 2.46
N TYR A 203 5.96 -8.95 1.63
CA TYR A 203 6.02 -7.50 1.62
C TYR A 203 4.62 -6.90 1.57
N ARG A 204 4.53 -5.59 1.72
CA ARG A 204 3.33 -4.80 1.42
C ARG A 204 3.72 -3.63 0.52
N ASN A 205 2.92 -3.41 -0.52
CA ASN A 205 3.01 -2.22 -1.33
C ASN A 205 1.98 -1.21 -0.82
N HIS A 206 2.45 -0.09 -0.26
CA HIS A 206 1.61 0.98 0.27
C HIS A 206 1.42 2.02 -0.80
N VAL A 207 0.19 2.41 -1.07
CA VAL A 207 -0.17 3.26 -2.20
C VAL A 207 -1.08 4.39 -1.72
N ILE A 208 -0.83 5.60 -2.22
CA ILE A 208 -1.81 6.69 -2.17
C ILE A 208 -2.40 6.81 -3.56
N PHE A 209 -3.72 6.73 -3.65
CA PHE A 209 -4.49 6.96 -4.86
C PHE A 209 -5.14 8.35 -4.82
N ASP A 210 -5.22 9.02 -5.96
CA ASP A 210 -6.22 10.06 -6.16
C ASP A 210 -7.58 9.38 -6.29
N ALA A 211 -8.46 9.58 -5.32
CA ALA A 211 -9.71 8.84 -5.19
C ALA A 211 -10.69 9.12 -6.34
N MET A 212 -10.54 10.25 -7.03
CA MET A 212 -11.37 10.64 -8.16
C MET A 212 -10.97 9.91 -9.45
N SER A 213 -9.69 9.96 -9.81
CA SER A 213 -9.15 9.27 -11.01
C SER A 213 -8.86 7.79 -10.77
N GLU A 214 -8.75 7.38 -9.50
CA GLU A 214 -8.27 6.07 -9.05
C GLU A 214 -6.80 5.79 -9.43
N LEU A 215 -6.03 6.80 -9.84
CA LEU A 215 -4.64 6.61 -10.25
C LEU A 215 -3.68 6.68 -9.05
N PRO A 216 -2.60 5.87 -9.03
CA PRO A 216 -1.62 5.89 -7.96
C PRO A 216 -0.74 7.15 -8.05
N VAL A 217 -0.71 7.94 -6.99
CA VAL A 217 0.14 9.15 -6.87
C VAL A 217 1.37 8.92 -5.99
N PHE A 218 1.34 7.89 -5.14
CA PHE A 218 2.47 7.45 -4.33
C PHE A 218 2.44 5.93 -4.25
N GLU A 219 3.61 5.30 -4.26
CA GLU A 219 3.76 3.89 -3.93
C GLU A 219 5.10 3.68 -3.24
N LYS A 220 5.14 2.74 -2.29
CA LYS A 220 6.38 2.25 -1.70
C LYS A 220 6.20 0.85 -1.12
N THR A 221 7.16 -0.03 -1.40
CA THR A 221 7.17 -1.40 -0.87
C THR A 221 7.99 -1.48 0.42
N PHE A 222 7.43 -2.17 1.42
CA PHE A 222 8.08 -2.45 2.70
C PHE A 222 7.92 -3.93 3.06
N PRO A 223 8.79 -4.50 3.93
CA PRO A 223 8.53 -5.82 4.52
C PRO A 223 7.18 -5.88 5.23
N ALA A 224 6.50 -7.03 5.21
CA ALA A 224 5.08 -7.10 5.59
C ALA A 224 4.77 -6.88 7.07
N ASN A 225 5.79 -6.87 7.94
CA ASN A 225 5.65 -6.54 9.36
C ASN A 225 5.59 -5.03 9.63
N VAL A 226 5.91 -4.18 8.65
CA VAL A 226 5.81 -2.73 8.78
C VAL A 226 4.33 -2.33 8.84
N SER A 227 3.95 -1.65 9.92
CA SER A 227 2.55 -1.24 10.13
C SER A 227 2.15 -0.09 9.20
N ASP A 228 0.96 -0.18 8.61
CA ASP A 228 0.37 0.85 7.73
C ASP A 228 0.35 2.26 8.38
N CYS A 229 0.07 2.31 9.68
CA CYS A 229 0.12 3.53 10.49
C CYS A 229 1.48 4.25 10.40
N THR A 230 2.57 3.50 10.41
CA THR A 230 3.94 4.06 10.42
C THR A 230 4.32 4.65 9.07
N VAL A 231 3.74 4.16 7.98
CA VAL A 231 4.02 4.58 6.61
C VAL A 231 3.25 5.83 6.20
N THR A 232 2.10 6.09 6.85
CA THR A 232 1.14 7.13 6.42
C THR A 232 1.75 8.52 6.34
N ILE A 233 2.31 9.03 7.45
CA ILE A 233 2.88 10.37 7.51
C ILE A 233 4.09 10.51 6.57
N PRO A 234 5.08 9.58 6.58
CA PRO A 234 6.16 9.59 5.60
C PRO A 234 5.69 9.64 4.15
N ALA A 235 4.67 8.85 3.78
CA ALA A 235 4.13 8.82 2.43
C ALA A 235 3.57 10.19 1.99
N PHE A 236 2.76 10.83 2.84
CA PHE A 236 2.23 12.16 2.53
C PHE A 236 3.29 13.27 2.56
N LYS A 237 4.31 13.17 3.41
CA LYS A 237 5.47 14.09 3.39
C LYS A 237 6.22 13.96 2.07
N GLU A 238 6.47 12.74 1.62
CA GLU A 238 7.13 12.48 0.35
C GLU A 238 6.29 13.02 -0.82
N LEU A 239 5.00 12.70 -0.85
CA LEU A 239 4.07 13.17 -1.88
C LEU A 239 4.10 14.70 -2.01
N ARG A 240 4.03 15.44 -0.89
CA ARG A 240 4.09 16.91 -0.89
C ARG A 240 5.43 17.50 -1.31
N LYS A 241 6.52 16.79 -1.03
CA LYS A 241 7.87 17.22 -1.44
C LYS A 241 8.00 17.21 -2.97
N TYR A 242 7.46 16.19 -3.62
CA TYR A 242 7.60 16.01 -5.06
C TYR A 242 6.51 16.69 -5.88
N PHE A 243 5.29 16.76 -5.36
CA PHE A 243 4.19 17.40 -6.06
C PHE A 243 3.69 18.61 -5.27
N LYS A 244 3.70 19.78 -5.90
CA LYS A 244 3.04 21.00 -5.40
C LYS A 244 1.52 20.90 -5.61
N LEU A 245 0.91 19.81 -5.16
CA LEU A 245 -0.54 19.66 -5.20
C LEU A 245 -1.16 20.71 -4.27
N LYS A 246 -2.34 21.22 -4.66
CA LYS A 246 -3.19 21.97 -3.74
C LYS A 246 -3.49 21.10 -2.52
N ASN A 247 -3.77 21.75 -1.38
CA ASN A 247 -4.14 21.00 -0.19
C ASN A 247 -5.37 20.13 -0.49
N PRO A 248 -5.35 18.83 -0.14
CA PRO A 248 -6.49 17.97 -0.38
C PRO A 248 -7.68 18.44 0.44
N LYS A 249 -8.89 18.28 -0.10
CA LYS A 249 -10.15 18.47 0.63
C LYS A 249 -10.33 17.38 1.69
N GLY A 250 -9.91 16.16 1.39
CA GLY A 250 -10.03 15.03 2.31
C GLY A 250 -8.97 13.95 2.11
N VAL A 251 -8.62 13.28 3.20
CA VAL A 251 -7.81 12.06 3.21
C VAL A 251 -8.65 10.90 3.70
N LEU A 252 -8.68 9.82 2.92
CA LEU A 252 -9.40 8.59 3.20
C LEU A 252 -8.39 7.51 3.61
N ALA A 253 -8.70 6.77 4.67
CA ALA A 253 -7.88 5.65 5.11
C ALA A 253 -8.74 4.67 5.93
N ASP A 254 -8.31 3.42 6.01
CA ASP A 254 -8.98 2.40 6.81
C ASP A 254 -8.85 2.65 8.33
N ALA A 255 -9.53 1.82 9.13
CA ALA A 255 -9.43 1.90 10.58
C ALA A 255 -8.04 1.51 11.13
N ALA A 256 -7.18 0.83 10.36
CA ALA A 256 -5.81 0.55 10.77
C ALA A 256 -4.98 1.84 10.83
N HIS A 257 -5.37 2.90 10.12
CA HIS A 257 -4.76 4.23 10.17
C HIS A 257 -5.30 5.16 11.27
N ASP A 258 -6.21 4.69 12.15
CA ASP A 258 -6.80 5.48 13.24
C ASP A 258 -5.80 5.78 14.37
N SER A 259 -4.94 6.79 14.15
CA SER A 259 -4.02 7.30 15.17
C SER A 259 -4.13 8.82 15.34
N VAL A 260 -3.88 9.29 16.56
CA VAL A 260 -3.94 10.73 16.89
C VAL A 260 -2.91 11.52 16.08
N SER A 261 -1.71 10.97 15.86
CA SER A 261 -0.65 11.62 15.09
C SER A 261 -1.00 11.76 13.61
N ILE A 262 -1.59 10.73 12.99
CA ILE A 262 -2.05 10.77 11.60
C ILE A 262 -3.15 11.82 11.44
N ARG A 263 -4.18 11.78 12.30
CA ARG A 263 -5.28 12.76 12.25
C ARG A 263 -4.78 14.19 12.45
N LYS A 264 -3.86 14.40 13.41
CA LYS A 264 -3.19 15.70 13.64
C LYS A 264 -2.45 16.17 12.37
N TYR A 265 -1.67 15.30 11.75
CA TYR A 265 -0.93 15.63 10.53
C TYR A 265 -1.86 15.98 9.36
N ILE A 266 -2.94 15.22 9.16
CA ILE A 266 -3.92 15.50 8.10
C ILE A 266 -4.57 16.88 8.32
N ARG A 267 -5.06 17.16 9.53
CA ARG A 267 -5.77 18.42 9.79
C ARG A 267 -4.85 19.64 9.87
N CYS A 268 -3.70 19.52 10.51
CA CYS A 268 -2.81 20.66 10.75
C CYS A 268 -1.81 20.87 9.62
N SER A 269 -1.17 19.80 9.13
CA SER A 269 -0.16 19.91 8.08
C SER A 269 -0.80 19.91 6.70
N LEU A 270 -1.71 18.97 6.40
CA LEU A 270 -2.39 18.89 5.09
C LEU A 270 -3.56 19.86 4.96
N LYS A 271 -4.05 20.44 6.07
CA LYS A 271 -5.24 21.31 6.11
C LYS A 271 -6.47 20.64 5.49
N ALA A 272 -6.61 19.33 5.70
CA ALA A 272 -7.63 18.48 5.09
C ALA A 272 -8.53 17.82 6.14
N LYS A 273 -9.71 17.35 5.72
CA LYS A 273 -10.58 16.51 6.55
C LYS A 273 -10.08 15.07 6.57
N ASP A 274 -10.11 14.42 7.74
CA ASP A 274 -9.68 13.03 7.93
C ASP A 274 -10.88 12.06 7.96
N PHE A 275 -11.13 11.41 6.82
CA PHE A 275 -12.15 10.38 6.66
C PHE A 275 -11.56 9.01 7.02
N ILE A 276 -11.33 8.80 8.32
CA ILE A 276 -10.76 7.57 8.88
C ILE A 276 -11.75 6.99 9.90
N PRO A 277 -12.24 5.74 9.75
CA PRO A 277 -13.12 5.14 10.74
C PRO A 277 -12.41 4.95 12.09
N ILE A 278 -13.20 4.98 13.16
CA ILE A 278 -12.68 4.77 14.52
C ILE A 278 -12.38 3.29 14.73
N ASN A 279 -11.14 2.96 15.07
CA ASN A 279 -10.74 1.59 15.38
C ASN A 279 -11.27 1.17 16.76
N PRO A 280 -12.13 0.14 16.85
CA PRO A 280 -12.74 -0.27 18.12
C PRO A 280 -11.74 -0.89 19.08
N ARG A 281 -10.60 -1.41 18.61
CA ARG A 281 -9.58 -2.06 19.47
C ARG A 281 -9.00 -1.12 20.52
N ALA A 282 -9.10 0.19 20.32
CA ALA A 282 -8.66 1.20 21.26
C ALA A 282 -9.75 1.68 22.24
N LYS A 283 -10.94 1.04 22.28
CA LYS A 283 -11.94 1.32 23.32
C LYS A 283 -11.41 0.79 24.65
N LYS A 284 -11.07 1.70 25.57
CA LYS A 284 -10.83 1.35 26.97
C LYS A 284 -12.13 0.79 27.56
N PRO A 285 -12.07 -0.12 28.56
CA PRO A 285 -13.26 -0.55 29.29
C PRO A 285 -14.03 0.67 29.81
N ASN A 286 -15.35 0.56 29.90
CA ASN A 286 -16.24 1.62 30.39
C ASN A 286 -15.68 2.19 31.70
N ILE A 287 -15.11 3.38 31.62
CA ILE A 287 -14.53 4.07 32.77
C ILE A 287 -15.72 4.60 33.58
N LYS A 288 -15.93 4.07 34.79
CA LYS A 288 -16.90 4.64 35.72
C LYS A 288 -16.37 6.00 36.21
N LEU A 289 -17.15 7.04 35.96
CA LEU A 289 -16.89 8.41 36.40
C LEU A 289 -18.06 8.87 37.28
N THR A 290 -17.78 9.70 38.28
CA THR A 290 -18.80 10.45 39.03
C THR A 290 -19.36 11.60 38.17
N SER A 291 -20.43 12.25 38.63
CA SER A 291 -20.99 13.47 38.01
C SER A 291 -19.97 14.60 37.87
N CYS A 292 -18.96 14.63 38.75
CA CYS A 292 -17.86 15.59 38.74
C CYS A 292 -16.65 15.16 37.88
N ASN A 293 -16.80 14.16 36.99
CA ASN A 293 -15.73 13.60 36.15
C ASN A 293 -14.54 13.02 36.94
N ILE A 294 -14.78 12.50 38.15
CA ILE A 294 -13.75 11.84 38.97
C ILE A 294 -13.86 10.33 38.76
N ARG A 295 -12.70 9.67 38.65
CA ARG A 295 -12.66 8.24 38.33
C ARG A 295 -12.98 7.38 39.54
N ILE A 296 -13.73 6.30 39.32
CA ILE A 296 -14.04 5.29 40.32
C ILE A 296 -13.09 4.09 40.12
N CYS A 297 -12.50 3.61 41.21
CA CYS A 297 -11.65 2.42 41.20
C CYS A 297 -12.47 1.11 41.20
N LEU A 298 -11.79 -0.04 41.10
CA LEU A 298 -12.46 -1.35 41.11
C LEU A 298 -13.22 -1.64 42.41
N ALA A 299 -12.78 -1.06 43.53
CA ALA A 299 -13.45 -1.18 44.83
C ALA A 299 -14.69 -0.28 44.96
N GLY A 300 -15.10 0.42 43.89
CA GLY A 300 -16.22 1.36 43.94
C GLY A 300 -15.91 2.71 44.57
N LEU A 301 -14.68 2.96 44.99
CA LEU A 301 -14.27 4.21 45.64
C LEU A 301 -13.89 5.29 44.63
N GLU A 302 -14.34 6.52 44.89
CA GLU A 302 -13.91 7.72 44.18
C GLU A 302 -12.40 7.96 44.40
N MET A 303 -11.65 8.08 43.31
CA MET A 303 -10.20 8.22 43.37
C MET A 303 -9.77 9.67 43.64
N TYR A 304 -8.71 9.85 44.43
CA TYR A 304 -8.17 11.18 44.73
C TYR A 304 -7.42 11.77 43.51
N PRO A 305 -7.76 12.98 43.04
CA PRO A 305 -7.06 13.62 41.93
C PRO A 305 -5.68 14.13 42.36
N TRP A 306 -4.62 13.44 41.94
CA TRP A 306 -3.24 13.74 42.37
C TRP A 306 -2.61 14.93 41.64
N GLY A 307 -2.91 15.10 40.35
CA GLY A 307 -2.31 16.19 39.56
C GLY A 307 -2.39 15.98 38.06
N ARG A 308 -1.96 16.99 37.30
CA ARG A 308 -1.83 16.94 35.84
C ARG A 308 -0.36 16.82 35.45
N PHE A 309 -0.07 16.05 34.42
CA PHE A 309 1.27 15.90 33.87
C PHE A 309 1.23 15.74 32.36
N LYS A 310 2.34 16.08 31.70
CA LYS A 310 2.52 15.94 30.25
C LYS A 310 3.16 14.57 29.97
N GLU A 311 2.52 13.78 29.10
CA GLU A 311 3.02 12.49 28.62
C GLU A 311 3.16 12.59 27.09
N GLY A 312 4.35 12.99 26.62
CA GLY A 312 4.55 13.35 25.22
C GLY A 312 3.65 14.51 24.79
N ASP A 313 2.82 14.29 23.78
CA ASP A 313 1.86 15.27 23.24
C ASP A 313 0.51 15.31 24.01
N ARG A 314 0.40 14.62 25.14
CA ARG A 314 -0.88 14.44 25.87
C ARG A 314 -0.82 15.08 27.24
N ILE A 315 -1.93 15.65 27.70
CA ILE A 315 -2.08 16.10 29.08
C ILE A 315 -2.93 15.05 29.80
N ARG A 316 -2.36 14.47 30.86
CA ARG A 316 -3.03 13.45 31.67
C ARG A 316 -3.26 13.95 33.08
N ARG A 317 -4.42 13.61 33.64
CA ARG A 317 -4.70 13.73 35.07
C ARG A 317 -4.48 12.37 35.72
N LYS A 318 -3.64 12.34 36.76
CA LYS A 318 -3.40 11.16 37.60
C LYS A 318 -4.43 11.16 38.73
N PHE A 319 -5.04 10.00 38.95
CA PHE A 319 -5.92 9.68 40.06
C PHE A 319 -5.25 8.56 40.87
N VAL A 320 -5.28 8.67 42.19
CA VAL A 320 -4.63 7.72 43.11
C VAL A 320 -5.63 7.21 44.14
N CYS A 321 -5.25 6.14 44.85
CA CYS A 321 -6.12 5.52 45.85
C CYS A 321 -6.36 6.51 47.01
N PRO A 322 -7.62 6.79 47.38
CA PRO A 322 -7.90 7.72 48.46
C PRO A 322 -7.42 7.18 49.81
N ILE A 323 -7.47 5.86 50.03
CA ILE A 323 -7.04 5.21 51.29
C ILE A 323 -5.54 5.40 51.54
N THR A 324 -4.70 5.40 50.50
CA THR A 324 -3.24 5.57 50.68
C THR A 324 -2.78 7.02 50.69
N HIS A 325 -3.62 7.96 50.24
CA HIS A 325 -3.23 9.36 50.06
C HIS A 325 -4.03 10.36 50.92
N LEU A 326 -5.11 9.95 51.59
CA LEU A 326 -5.93 10.79 52.47
C LEU A 326 -6.09 10.13 53.84
N LYS A 327 -5.41 10.67 54.87
CA LYS A 327 -5.42 10.11 56.24
C LYS A 327 -6.85 9.92 56.80
N GLY A 328 -7.70 10.95 56.69
CA GLY A 328 -9.08 10.88 57.17
C GLY A 328 -9.98 9.91 56.38
N PHE A 329 -9.65 9.61 55.12
CA PHE A 329 -10.34 8.59 54.35
C PHE A 329 -9.85 7.19 54.72
N ALA A 330 -8.56 7.04 54.99
CA ALA A 330 -7.94 5.77 55.36
C ALA A 330 -8.53 5.16 56.63
N SER A 331 -8.77 5.98 57.66
CA SER A 331 -9.36 5.55 58.93
C SER A 331 -10.75 4.91 58.75
N LYS A 332 -11.55 5.36 57.77
CA LYS A 332 -12.89 4.79 57.48
C LYS A 332 -12.83 3.36 56.94
N TYR A 333 -11.67 2.94 56.44
CA TYR A 333 -11.46 1.62 55.83
C TYR A 333 -10.36 0.83 56.55
N ASN A 334 -10.07 1.16 57.82
CA ASN A 334 -9.03 0.51 58.63
C ASN A 334 -7.67 0.41 57.92
N HIS A 335 -7.32 1.41 57.10
CA HIS A 335 -6.09 1.43 56.30
C HIS A 335 -5.93 0.24 55.35
N GLN A 336 -7.02 -0.41 54.94
CA GLN A 336 -7.03 -1.59 54.05
C GLN A 336 -7.93 -1.39 52.84
N CYS A 337 -7.60 -2.07 51.74
CA CYS A 337 -8.43 -2.03 50.53
C CYS A 337 -9.60 -3.01 50.66
N PRO A 338 -10.86 -2.60 50.41
CA PRO A 338 -12.03 -3.49 50.52
C PRO A 338 -11.99 -4.74 49.63
N ILE A 339 -11.18 -4.72 48.57
CA ILE A 339 -11.06 -5.83 47.61
C ILE A 339 -9.66 -6.46 47.64
N ASN A 340 -8.83 -6.15 48.64
CA ASN A 340 -7.45 -6.63 48.75
C ASN A 340 -6.64 -6.46 47.45
N HIS A 341 -6.74 -5.27 46.84
CA HIS A 341 -6.15 -5.02 45.52
C HIS A 341 -4.62 -5.28 45.53
N PRO A 342 -4.04 -6.04 44.57
CA PRO A 342 -2.63 -6.45 44.62
C PRO A 342 -1.61 -5.31 44.65
N ARG A 343 -1.97 -4.12 44.14
CA ARG A 343 -1.13 -2.91 44.21
C ARG A 343 -1.24 -2.14 45.52
N PHE A 344 -2.17 -2.49 46.41
CA PHE A 344 -2.39 -1.76 47.65
C PHE A 344 -1.14 -1.69 48.54
N PRO A 345 -0.39 -2.79 48.78
CA PRO A 345 0.87 -2.73 49.53
C PRO A 345 1.96 -1.87 48.87
N LYS A 346 1.85 -1.59 47.57
CA LYS A 346 2.80 -0.79 46.79
C LYS A 346 2.39 0.70 46.67
N GLY A 347 1.53 1.18 47.57
CA GLY A 347 1.04 2.56 47.58
C GLY A 347 -0.33 2.78 46.93
N GLY A 348 -1.09 1.72 46.69
CA GLY A 348 -2.48 1.84 46.21
C GLY A 348 -2.65 1.73 44.68
N CYS A 349 -3.91 1.63 44.26
CA CYS A 349 -4.26 1.70 42.84
C CYS A 349 -4.13 3.13 42.30
N TYR A 350 -3.74 3.27 41.03
CA TYR A 350 -3.69 4.56 40.34
C TYR A 350 -4.21 4.43 38.91
N ALA A 351 -4.58 5.58 38.35
CA ALA A 351 -5.21 5.68 37.05
C ALA A 351 -4.86 7.01 36.38
N CYS A 352 -4.63 7.00 35.07
CA CYS A 352 -4.40 8.23 34.31
C CYS A 352 -5.46 8.40 33.21
N THR A 353 -6.09 9.58 33.18
CA THR A 353 -7.10 9.96 32.18
C THR A 353 -6.58 11.12 31.36
N ARG A 354 -6.77 11.08 30.04
CA ARG A 354 -6.41 12.19 29.15
C ARG A 354 -7.44 13.30 29.32
N VAL A 355 -6.99 14.55 29.49
CA VAL A 355 -7.87 15.71 29.75
C VAL A 355 -7.85 16.74 28.63
N ASP A 356 -6.86 16.70 27.73
CA ASP A 356 -6.82 17.58 26.55
C ASP A 356 -7.68 17.04 25.39
N LYS A 357 -8.17 17.96 24.53
CA LYS A 357 -8.93 17.62 23.32
C LYS A 357 -8.09 16.76 22.38
N SER A 358 -8.59 15.56 22.04
CA SER A 358 -7.93 14.68 21.08
C SER A 358 -8.45 14.90 19.66
N TYR A 359 -7.57 14.93 18.66
CA TYR A 359 -7.95 14.91 17.23
C TYR A 359 -8.84 13.70 16.88
N ARG A 360 -8.67 12.59 17.61
CA ARG A 360 -9.54 11.40 17.46
C ARG A 360 -10.94 11.59 18.04
N GLN A 361 -11.09 12.35 19.12
CA GLN A 361 -12.41 12.60 19.74
C GLN A 361 -13.24 13.59 18.91
N SER A 362 -12.57 14.54 18.25
CA SER A 362 -13.16 15.50 17.31
C SER A 362 -13.19 14.96 15.87
N ALA A 363 -13.15 13.64 15.69
CA ALA A 363 -13.28 13.04 14.36
C ALA A 363 -14.70 13.22 13.83
N ILE A 364 -14.82 13.35 12.52
CA ILE A 364 -16.11 13.32 11.83
C ILE A 364 -16.76 11.98 12.17
N ASP A 365 -18.02 12.02 12.60
CA ASP A 365 -18.77 10.81 12.94
C ASP A 365 -18.85 9.87 11.72
N PRO A 366 -18.31 8.64 11.80
CA PRO A 366 -18.41 7.65 10.73
C PRO A 366 -19.85 7.28 10.35
N GLN A 367 -20.83 7.51 11.23
CA GLN A 367 -22.24 7.27 10.94
C GLN A 367 -22.92 8.41 10.19
N SER A 368 -22.33 9.60 10.18
CA SER A 368 -22.88 10.75 9.46
C SER A 368 -22.97 10.48 7.94
N GLU A 369 -24.01 11.03 7.31
CA GLU A 369 -24.19 10.92 5.86
C GLU A 369 -23.01 11.54 5.10
N HIS A 370 -22.50 12.69 5.59
CA HIS A 370 -21.33 13.35 5.03
C HIS A 370 -20.11 12.41 4.97
N PHE A 371 -19.81 11.71 6.08
CA PHE A 371 -18.72 10.75 6.12
C PHE A 371 -18.97 9.61 5.13
N LYS A 372 -20.13 8.97 5.18
CA LYS A 372 -20.47 7.83 4.31
C LYS A 372 -20.38 8.19 2.83
N LYS A 373 -20.88 9.36 2.44
CA LYS A 373 -20.85 9.84 1.04
C LYS A 373 -19.42 9.98 0.52
N ILE A 374 -18.55 10.63 1.28
CA ILE A 374 -17.15 10.82 0.88
C ILE A 374 -16.38 9.49 0.95
N TYR A 375 -16.58 8.73 2.02
CA TYR A 375 -15.86 7.48 2.27
C TYR A 375 -16.14 6.40 1.22
N LYS A 376 -17.29 6.43 0.53
CA LYS A 376 -17.55 5.57 -0.65
C LYS A 376 -16.47 5.68 -1.73
N MET A 377 -15.81 6.83 -1.87
CA MET A 377 -14.72 7.00 -2.83
C MET A 377 -13.48 6.14 -2.49
N GLN A 378 -13.34 5.65 -1.26
CA GLN A 378 -12.25 4.74 -0.88
C GLN A 378 -12.28 3.43 -1.69
N SER A 379 -13.46 2.99 -2.13
CA SER A 379 -13.58 1.84 -3.05
C SER A 379 -12.80 2.02 -4.36
N GLY A 380 -12.44 3.26 -4.73
CA GLY A 380 -11.55 3.55 -5.85
C GLY A 380 -10.14 2.98 -5.66
N SER A 381 -9.63 2.94 -4.42
CA SER A 381 -8.35 2.29 -4.10
C SER A 381 -8.39 0.78 -4.32
N GLU A 382 -9.50 0.13 -3.95
CA GLU A 382 -9.72 -1.30 -4.22
C GLU A 382 -9.68 -1.58 -5.73
N ARG A 383 -10.39 -0.76 -6.53
CA ARG A 383 -10.34 -0.84 -8.01
C ARG A 383 -8.94 -0.55 -8.58
N GLY A 384 -8.20 0.38 -7.96
CA GLY A 384 -6.80 0.63 -8.25
C GLY A 384 -5.94 -0.62 -8.07
N PHE A 385 -6.06 -1.29 -6.93
CA PHE A 385 -5.36 -2.55 -6.68
C PHE A 385 -5.81 -3.70 -7.59
N SER A 386 -7.11 -3.81 -7.91
CA SER A 386 -7.59 -4.81 -8.88
C SER A 386 -6.95 -4.64 -10.26
N ARG A 387 -6.61 -3.41 -10.67
CA ARG A 387 -5.85 -3.18 -11.91
C ARG A 387 -4.40 -3.62 -11.79
N LEU A 388 -3.75 -3.36 -10.67
CA LEU A 388 -2.38 -3.83 -10.39
C LEU A 388 -2.28 -5.36 -10.29
N LEU A 389 -3.35 -6.02 -9.84
CA LEU A 389 -3.44 -7.47 -9.80
C LEU A 389 -3.31 -8.09 -11.21
N ASN A 390 -3.89 -7.45 -12.24
CA ASN A 390 -3.76 -7.92 -13.63
C ASN A 390 -2.30 -7.96 -14.12
N PHE A 391 -1.38 -7.25 -13.44
CA PHE A 391 0.05 -7.24 -13.73
C PHE A 391 0.83 -8.26 -12.90
N TYR A 392 0.16 -9.14 -12.16
CA TYR A 392 0.76 -10.10 -11.25
C TYR A 392 1.68 -9.44 -10.20
N MET A 393 1.34 -8.22 -9.77
CA MET A 393 2.15 -7.44 -8.82
C MET A 393 2.27 -8.16 -7.46
N GLN A 394 1.20 -8.79 -6.99
CA GLN A 394 1.12 -9.37 -5.64
C GLN A 394 1.77 -10.75 -5.49
N ARG A 395 2.18 -11.39 -6.59
CA ARG A 395 2.81 -12.74 -6.58
C ARG A 395 4.02 -12.78 -7.52
N PRO A 396 5.05 -11.96 -7.28
CA PRO A 396 6.25 -12.00 -8.10
C PRO A 396 6.98 -13.34 -7.89
N VAL A 397 7.50 -13.91 -8.98
CA VAL A 397 8.46 -15.03 -8.92
C VAL A 397 9.87 -14.42 -8.82
N LEU A 398 10.09 -13.65 -7.75
CA LEU A 398 11.31 -12.89 -7.45
C LEU A 398 11.54 -12.94 -5.93
N THR A 399 12.77 -12.67 -5.52
CA THR A 399 13.17 -12.66 -4.10
C THR A 399 13.91 -11.36 -3.77
N GLY A 400 13.92 -10.96 -2.50
CA GLY A 400 14.60 -9.75 -2.04
C GLY A 400 13.80 -8.46 -2.24
N LEU A 401 13.95 -7.55 -1.28
CA LEU A 401 13.17 -6.32 -1.22
C LEU A 401 13.41 -5.42 -2.44
N ALA A 402 14.64 -5.34 -2.93
CA ALA A 402 15.00 -4.49 -4.07
C ALA A 402 14.26 -4.90 -5.36
N ALA A 403 14.31 -6.19 -5.71
CA ALA A 403 13.67 -6.70 -6.91
C ALA A 403 12.14 -6.62 -6.81
N VAL A 404 11.58 -6.98 -5.65
CA VAL A 404 10.13 -6.87 -5.42
C VAL A 404 9.65 -5.41 -5.45
N SER A 405 10.43 -4.48 -4.91
CA SER A 405 10.13 -3.04 -4.99
C SER A 405 10.12 -2.57 -6.43
N ASN A 406 11.15 -2.91 -7.22
CA ASN A 406 11.22 -2.55 -8.64
C ASN A 406 10.08 -3.16 -9.47
N HIS A 407 9.71 -4.42 -9.19
CA HIS A 407 8.55 -5.07 -9.81
C HIS A 407 7.24 -4.31 -9.52
N CYS A 408 7.03 -3.91 -8.26
CA CYS A 408 5.87 -3.09 -7.89
C CYS A 408 5.90 -1.74 -8.60
N THR A 409 7.03 -1.01 -8.57
CA THR A 409 7.16 0.29 -9.23
C THR A 409 6.89 0.20 -10.72
N LEU A 410 7.34 -0.86 -11.40
CA LEU A 410 7.05 -1.10 -12.82
C LEU A 410 5.56 -1.34 -13.09
N ALA A 411 4.85 -2.05 -12.20
CA ALA A 411 3.40 -2.22 -12.31
C ALA A 411 2.67 -0.86 -12.23
N HIS A 412 3.11 0.03 -11.32
CA HIS A 412 2.58 1.39 -11.23
C HIS A 412 2.91 2.25 -12.45
N ILE A 413 4.15 2.18 -12.96
CA ILE A 413 4.55 2.84 -14.21
C ILE A 413 3.66 2.39 -15.38
N SER A 414 3.33 1.09 -15.46
CA SER A 414 2.45 0.56 -16.50
C SER A 414 1.03 1.13 -16.40
N ILE A 415 0.44 1.26 -15.20
CA ILE A 415 -0.89 1.88 -15.04
C ILE A 415 -0.87 3.33 -15.51
N LEU A 416 0.16 4.08 -15.12
CA LEU A 416 0.26 5.51 -15.46
C LEU A 416 0.53 5.71 -16.95
N ALA A 417 1.34 4.85 -17.58
CA ALA A 417 1.61 4.90 -19.02
C ALA A 417 0.32 4.69 -19.84
N ILE A 418 -0.51 3.72 -19.44
CA ILE A 418 -1.85 3.50 -20.02
C ILE A 418 -2.73 4.73 -19.86
N ALA A 419 -2.70 5.36 -18.68
CA ALA A 419 -3.52 6.53 -18.43
C ALA A 419 -3.12 7.71 -19.32
N ILE A 420 -1.81 7.97 -19.47
CA ILE A 420 -1.30 9.03 -20.35
C ILE A 420 -1.68 8.73 -21.81
N ALA A 421 -1.38 7.53 -22.31
CA ALA A 421 -1.69 7.15 -23.68
C ALA A 421 -3.20 7.25 -23.99
N ALA A 422 -4.08 6.93 -23.03
CA ALA A 422 -5.52 7.09 -23.20
C ALA A 422 -5.95 8.57 -23.35
N VAL A 423 -5.32 9.47 -22.59
CA VAL A 423 -5.64 10.90 -22.61
C VAL A 423 -5.15 11.54 -23.89
N GLU A 424 -3.92 11.23 -24.29
CA GLU A 424 -3.31 11.69 -25.55
C GLU A 424 -4.10 11.18 -26.78
N ALA A 425 -4.63 9.96 -26.70
CA ALA A 425 -5.53 9.41 -27.73
C ALA A 425 -6.95 10.03 -27.71
N LYS A 426 -7.20 11.05 -26.88
CA LYS A 426 -8.51 11.70 -26.65
C LYS A 426 -9.59 10.72 -26.18
N GLN A 427 -9.22 9.74 -25.38
CA GLN A 427 -10.10 8.71 -24.82
C GLN A 427 -10.16 8.82 -23.29
N ASN A 428 -10.57 10.00 -22.80
CA ASN A 428 -10.62 10.33 -21.37
C ASN A 428 -11.56 9.42 -20.55
N SER A 429 -12.45 8.65 -21.17
CA SER A 429 -13.25 7.64 -20.46
C SER A 429 -12.50 6.31 -20.24
N LYS A 430 -11.40 6.07 -20.96
CA LYS A 430 -10.69 4.78 -21.02
C LYS A 430 -9.38 4.73 -20.22
N PHE A 431 -8.92 5.81 -19.60
CA PHE A 431 -7.68 5.81 -18.80
C PHE A 431 -7.70 4.83 -17.61
N ARG A 432 -8.89 4.33 -17.23
CA ARG A 432 -9.07 3.29 -16.20
C ARG A 432 -9.12 1.86 -16.75
N TYR A 433 -9.29 1.68 -18.07
CA TYR A 433 -9.64 0.40 -18.67
C TYR A 433 -8.53 -0.13 -19.59
N ILE A 434 -7.66 -0.97 -19.03
CA ILE A 434 -6.52 -1.58 -19.73
C ILE A 434 -6.98 -2.34 -20.99
N ARG A 435 -7.88 -3.31 -20.86
CA ARG A 435 -8.36 -4.14 -21.99
C ARG A 435 -9.18 -3.33 -23.00
N GLY A 436 -9.99 -2.39 -22.54
CA GLY A 436 -10.81 -1.52 -23.40
C GLY A 436 -9.96 -0.54 -24.22
N LEU A 437 -8.89 -0.01 -23.63
CA LEU A 437 -7.92 0.82 -24.33
C LEU A 437 -7.11 0.02 -25.35
N LEU A 438 -6.57 -1.14 -24.95
CA LEU A 438 -5.80 -2.01 -25.85
C LEU A 438 -6.66 -2.47 -27.04
N LYS A 439 -7.93 -2.84 -26.84
CA LYS A 439 -8.83 -3.21 -27.94
C LYS A 439 -9.08 -2.06 -28.92
N HIS A 440 -9.22 -0.84 -28.43
CA HIS A 440 -9.48 0.34 -29.28
C HIS A 440 -8.25 0.79 -30.06
N LEU A 441 -7.09 0.81 -29.41
CA LEU A 441 -5.83 1.16 -30.07
C LEU A 441 -5.40 0.13 -31.12
N LEU A 442 -5.94 -1.10 -31.08
CA LEU A 442 -5.77 -2.12 -32.13
C LEU A 442 -6.70 -1.96 -33.34
N GLN A 443 -7.74 -1.12 -33.23
CA GLN A 443 -8.72 -0.86 -34.31
C GLN A 443 -8.36 0.36 -35.16
N ARG A 444 -7.35 1.13 -34.75
CA ARG A 444 -6.70 2.18 -35.54
C ARG A 444 -5.46 1.61 -36.18
#